data_AF-X0U0W1-F1
#
_entry.id   AF-X0U0W1-F1
#
_cell.length_a   1.000
_cell.length_b   1.000
_cell.length_c   1.000
_cell.angle_alpha   90.00
_cell.angle_beta   90.00
_cell.angle_gamma   90.00
#
_symmetry.space_group_name_H-M   'P 1'
#
loop_
_entity.id
_entity.type
_entity.pdbx_description
1 polymer ?
#
loop_
_entity_poly.entity_id
_entity_poly.type
_entity_poly.pdbx_seq_one_letter_code
_entity_poly.pdbx_strand_id
1 'polypeptide(L)'
;FRYEPYLPGIAMAERSDLLIHHGGHGSSMTGPYTGTPAVIVPTYSERESNARRLAALGAALVVVPTQGASGEKDVSVEELRAKVRQVLSDPSFARNARRVAETIRTYGGASEAARLIDSFAKRV
;
A
#
# COMPACT_ATOMS: atom_id res chain seq x y z
N PHE A 1 -0.86 14.75 -17.28
CA PHE A 1 0.01 13.89 -16.45
C PHE A 1 1.14 14.75 -15.92
N ARG A 2 1.44 14.67 -14.62
CA ARG A 2 2.57 15.37 -13.99
C ARG A 2 3.58 14.34 -13.55
N TYR A 3 4.84 14.57 -13.89
CA TYR A 3 5.97 13.75 -13.47
C TYR A 3 6.90 14.61 -12.63
N GLU A 4 7.42 14.02 -11.56
CA GLU A 4 8.43 14.63 -10.70
C GLU A 4 9.44 13.55 -10.32
N PRO A 5 10.75 13.86 -10.26
CA PRO A 5 11.77 12.89 -9.88
C PRO A 5 11.65 12.47 -8.40
N TYR A 6 11.03 13.31 -7.57
CA TYR A 6 10.77 13.04 -6.17
C TYR A 6 9.52 13.77 -5.68
N LEU A 7 8.75 13.11 -4.83
CA LEU A 7 7.60 13.68 -4.13
C LEU A 7 7.54 13.16 -2.68
N PRO A 8 7.04 13.97 -1.73
CA PRO A 8 6.82 13.52 -0.35
C PRO A 8 5.62 12.56 -0.30
N GLY A 9 5.90 11.26 -0.32
CA GLY A 9 4.89 10.21 -0.52
C GLY A 9 3.69 10.25 0.44
N ILE A 10 3.90 10.53 1.73
CA ILE A 10 2.80 10.64 2.72
C ILE A 10 1.89 11.84 2.39
N ALA A 11 2.47 13.02 2.21
CA ALA A 11 1.71 14.24 1.91
C ALA A 11 0.95 14.15 0.57
N MET A 12 1.48 13.41 -0.41
CA MET A 12 0.77 13.14 -1.65
C MET A 12 -0.37 12.14 -1.45
N ALA A 13 -0.14 11.09 -0.65
CA ALA A 13 -1.15 10.07 -0.38
C ALA A 13 -2.36 10.62 0.38
N GLU A 14 -2.15 11.52 1.34
CA GLU A 14 -3.23 12.21 2.07
C GLU A 14 -4.14 13.05 1.16
N ARG A 15 -3.63 13.46 -0.02
CA ARG A 15 -4.35 14.28 -1.00
C ARG A 15 -4.77 13.50 -2.24
N SER A 16 -4.64 12.18 -2.21
CA SER A 16 -4.96 11.29 -3.33
C SER A 16 -6.14 10.40 -2.98
N ASP A 17 -7.01 10.15 -3.95
CA ASP A 17 -8.12 9.20 -3.79
C ASP A 17 -7.65 7.73 -3.92
N LEU A 18 -6.50 7.51 -4.56
CA LEU A 18 -5.94 6.20 -4.85
C LEU A 18 -4.41 6.26 -4.99
N LEU A 19 -3.72 5.24 -4.50
CA LEU A 19 -2.31 4.98 -4.80
C LEU A 19 -2.15 3.85 -5.82
N ILE A 20 -1.22 3.99 -6.75
CA ILE A 20 -0.75 2.89 -7.60
C ILE A 20 0.74 2.67 -7.28
N HIS A 21 1.11 1.47 -6.84
CA HIS A 21 2.50 1.21 -6.44
C HIS A 21 2.93 -0.25 -6.62
N HIS A 22 4.24 -0.49 -6.54
CA HIS A 22 4.87 -1.79 -6.82
C HIS A 22 4.82 -2.81 -5.67
N GLY A 23 4.33 -2.43 -4.48
CA GLY A 23 4.12 -3.34 -3.34
C GLY A 23 5.28 -3.42 -2.35
N GLY A 24 6.28 -2.53 -2.46
CA GLY A 24 7.30 -2.39 -1.43
C GLY A 24 6.68 -2.03 -0.07
N HIS A 25 7.31 -2.48 1.02
CA HIS A 25 6.75 -2.33 2.37
C HIS A 25 6.41 -0.88 2.72
N GLY A 26 7.32 0.07 2.45
CA GLY A 26 7.08 1.49 2.72
C GLY A 26 5.83 2.03 2.02
N SER A 27 5.70 1.85 0.70
CA SER A 27 4.50 2.25 -0.05
C SER A 27 3.24 1.53 0.45
N SER A 28 3.36 0.24 0.77
CA SER A 28 2.26 -0.57 1.28
C SER A 28 1.82 -0.15 2.69
N MET A 29 2.68 0.54 3.45
CA MET A 29 2.31 1.17 4.72
C MET A 29 1.80 2.59 4.53
N THR A 30 2.21 3.33 3.49
CA THR A 30 1.73 4.70 3.23
C THR A 30 0.22 4.77 3.08
N GLY A 31 -0.39 3.88 2.28
CA GLY A 31 -1.84 3.85 2.08
C GLY A 31 -2.60 3.63 3.40
N PRO A 32 -2.35 2.52 4.12
CA PRO A 32 -2.89 2.28 5.45
C PRO A 32 -2.61 3.40 6.46
N TYR A 33 -1.44 4.03 6.45
CA TYR A 33 -1.12 5.12 7.37
C TYR A 33 -1.99 6.37 7.11
N THR A 34 -2.20 6.69 5.83
CA THR A 34 -2.95 7.88 5.38
C THR A 34 -4.45 7.64 5.21
N GLY A 35 -4.89 6.38 5.22
CA GLY A 35 -6.27 5.99 4.94
C GLY A 35 -6.62 5.99 3.45
N THR A 36 -5.62 5.90 2.57
CA THR A 36 -5.78 5.93 1.11
C THR A 36 -5.71 4.51 0.53
N PRO A 37 -6.71 4.06 -0.26
CA PRO A 37 -6.69 2.73 -0.86
C PRO A 37 -5.67 2.63 -2.01
N ALA A 38 -5.42 1.41 -2.49
CA ALA A 38 -4.40 1.18 -3.51
C ALA A 38 -4.79 0.18 -4.62
N VAL A 39 -4.14 0.33 -5.79
CA VAL A 39 -3.96 -0.75 -6.77
C VAL A 39 -2.48 -1.11 -6.81
N ILE A 40 -2.17 -2.38 -6.57
CA ILE A 40 -0.80 -2.83 -6.33
C ILE A 40 -0.34 -3.73 -7.47
N VAL A 41 0.83 -3.44 -8.01
CA VAL A 41 1.47 -4.19 -9.11
C VAL A 41 2.76 -4.84 -8.57
N PRO A 42 2.67 -6.00 -7.89
CA PRO A 42 3.81 -6.59 -7.20
C PRO A 42 4.85 -7.13 -8.18
N THR A 43 6.12 -6.80 -7.95
CA THR A 43 7.20 -7.25 -8.84
C THR A 43 7.99 -8.43 -8.28
N TYR A 44 7.86 -8.80 -7.00
CA TYR A 44 8.58 -9.92 -6.37
C TYR A 44 7.72 -10.56 -5.28
N SER A 45 8.10 -11.75 -4.80
CA SER A 45 7.32 -12.54 -3.84
C SER A 45 6.98 -11.81 -2.54
N GLU A 46 7.94 -11.08 -1.95
CA GLU A 46 7.71 -10.26 -0.75
C GLU A 46 6.65 -9.17 -1.00
N ARG A 47 6.71 -8.52 -2.16
CA ARG A 47 5.76 -7.47 -2.57
C ARG A 47 4.37 -8.04 -2.83
N GLU A 48 4.30 -9.26 -3.35
CA GLU A 48 3.04 -9.98 -3.52
C GLU A 48 2.41 -10.34 -2.17
N SER A 49 3.21 -10.75 -1.19
CA SER A 49 2.75 -10.98 0.19
C SER A 49 2.15 -9.72 0.81
N ASN A 50 2.82 -8.57 0.67
CA ASN A 50 2.28 -7.28 1.11
C ASN A 50 0.96 -6.94 0.38
N ALA A 51 0.92 -7.10 -0.93
CA ALA A 51 -0.24 -6.81 -1.76
C ALA A 51 -1.47 -7.65 -1.34
N ARG A 52 -1.27 -8.95 -1.13
CA ARG A 52 -2.33 -9.88 -0.69
C ARG A 52 -2.88 -9.51 0.69
N ARG A 53 -2.04 -9.03 1.61
CA ARG A 53 -2.50 -8.57 2.94
C ARG A 53 -3.40 -7.34 2.84
N LEU A 54 -3.04 -6.36 2.01
CA LEU A 54 -3.87 -5.18 1.79
C LEU A 54 -5.18 -5.51 1.06
N ALA A 55 -5.14 -6.45 0.11
CA ALA A 55 -6.34 -6.96 -0.54
C ALA A 55 -7.26 -7.68 0.46
N ALA A 56 -6.71 -8.50 1.35
CA ALA A 56 -7.47 -9.19 2.40
C ALA A 56 -8.12 -8.20 3.40
N LEU A 57 -7.50 -7.04 3.61
CA LEU A 57 -8.09 -5.94 4.40
C LEU A 57 -9.19 -5.17 3.66
N GLY A 58 -9.41 -5.46 2.37
CA GLY A 58 -10.34 -4.75 1.50
C GLY A 58 -9.90 -3.31 1.19
N ALA A 59 -8.60 -3.01 1.35
CA ALA A 59 -8.03 -1.67 1.14
C ALA A 59 -7.28 -1.56 -0.20
N ALA A 60 -7.13 -2.65 -0.94
CA ALA A 60 -6.46 -2.65 -2.23
C ALA A 60 -6.97 -3.72 -3.20
N LEU A 61 -6.70 -3.51 -4.49
CA LEU A 61 -6.74 -4.56 -5.51
C LEU A 61 -5.32 -4.83 -6.04
N VAL A 62 -5.08 -6.04 -6.52
CA VAL A 62 -3.76 -6.49 -6.98
C VAL A 62 -3.80 -6.82 -8.46
N VAL A 63 -2.90 -6.26 -9.26
CA VAL A 63 -2.68 -6.63 -10.67
C VAL A 63 -1.38 -7.41 -10.73
N VAL A 64 -1.44 -8.72 -10.93
CA VAL A 64 -0.24 -9.56 -10.96
C VAL A 64 0.39 -9.47 -12.35
N PRO A 65 1.65 -9.02 -12.48
CA PRO A 65 2.30 -9.00 -13.78
C PRO A 65 2.45 -10.41 -14.34
N THR A 66 2.20 -10.56 -15.63
CA THR A 66 2.50 -11.79 -16.37
C THR A 66 3.95 -11.77 -16.83
N GLN A 67 4.52 -12.94 -17.12
CA GLN A 67 5.86 -13.05 -17.68
C GLN A 67 5.78 -13.38 -19.16
N GLY A 68 6.39 -12.54 -19.99
CA GLY A 68 6.51 -12.78 -21.42
C GLY A 68 7.64 -13.77 -21.75
N ALA A 69 7.74 -14.12 -23.02
CA ALA A 69 8.66 -15.17 -23.49
C ALA A 69 10.15 -14.85 -23.26
N SER A 70 10.51 -13.55 -23.17
CA SER A 70 11.87 -13.11 -22.89
C SER A 70 12.13 -12.78 -21.42
N GLY A 71 11.18 -13.12 -20.53
CA GLY A 71 11.29 -12.90 -19.09
C GLY A 71 10.87 -11.50 -18.62
N GLU A 72 10.45 -10.63 -19.55
CA GLU A 72 9.86 -9.33 -19.28
C GLU A 72 8.55 -9.45 -18.50
N LYS A 73 8.27 -8.46 -17.66
CA LYS A 73 7.01 -8.37 -16.93
C LYS A 73 6.05 -7.49 -17.68
N ASP A 74 4.87 -8.02 -17.95
CA ASP A 74 3.80 -7.29 -18.62
C ASP A 74 2.59 -7.12 -17.68
N VAL A 75 1.84 -6.06 -17.91
CA VAL A 75 0.65 -5.70 -17.14
C VAL A 75 -0.45 -5.31 -18.11
N SER A 76 -1.60 -6.00 -18.04
CA SER A 76 -2.75 -5.61 -18.85
C SER A 76 -3.22 -4.20 -18.47
N VAL A 77 -3.21 -3.31 -19.46
CA VAL A 77 -3.70 -1.93 -19.33
C VAL A 77 -5.20 -1.93 -19.03
N GLU A 78 -5.95 -2.86 -19.63
CA GLU A 78 -7.38 -3.04 -19.44
C GLU A 78 -7.69 -3.46 -17.99
N GLU A 79 -6.95 -4.44 -17.47
CA GLU A 79 -7.10 -4.91 -16.09
C GLU A 79 -6.75 -3.82 -15.08
N LEU A 80 -5.61 -3.13 -15.28
CA LEU A 80 -5.20 -2.03 -14.41
C LEU A 80 -6.26 -0.93 -14.39
N ARG A 81 -6.76 -0.54 -15.57
CA ARG A 81 -7.80 0.48 -15.70
C ARG A 81 -9.11 0.06 -15.04
N ALA A 82 -9.52 -1.20 -15.19
CA ALA A 82 -10.72 -1.73 -14.55
C ALA A 82 -10.60 -1.69 -13.03
N LYS A 83 -9.46 -2.12 -12.47
CA LYS A 83 -9.21 -2.11 -11.02
C LYS A 83 -9.13 -0.70 -10.44
N VAL A 84 -8.48 0.23 -11.15
CA VAL A 84 -8.47 1.66 -10.76
C VAL A 84 -9.89 2.21 -10.67
N ARG A 85 -10.72 1.98 -11.70
CA ARG A 85 -12.12 2.42 -11.69
C ARG A 85 -12.91 1.79 -10.55
N GLN A 86 -12.74 0.48 -10.32
CA GLN A 86 -13.43 -0.23 -9.26
C GLN A 86 -13.10 0.36 -7.89
N VAL A 87 -11.83 0.60 -7.58
CA VAL A 87 -11.43 1.17 -6.28
C VAL A 87 -11.96 2.59 -6.11
N LEU A 88 -11.95 3.41 -7.18
CA LEU A 88 -12.47 4.78 -7.13
C LEU A 88 -14.01 4.85 -7.04
N SER A 89 -14.72 3.86 -7.59
CA SER A 89 -16.18 3.84 -7.62
C SER A 89 -16.82 3.17 -6.41
N ASP A 90 -16.14 2.21 -5.78
CA ASP A 90 -16.64 1.54 -4.59
C ASP A 90 -16.07 2.20 -3.32
N PRO A 91 -16.90 2.96 -2.57
CA PRO A 91 -16.44 3.64 -1.36
C PRO A 91 -16.01 2.69 -0.24
N SER A 92 -16.25 1.38 -0.35
CA SER A 92 -15.80 0.38 0.61
C SER A 92 -14.27 0.36 0.77
N PHE A 93 -13.51 0.56 -0.33
CA PHE A 93 -12.05 0.58 -0.28
C PHE A 93 -11.51 1.73 0.56
N ALA A 94 -12.03 2.95 0.34
CA ALA A 94 -11.64 4.11 1.14
C ALA A 94 -12.06 3.97 2.61
N ARG A 95 -13.25 3.40 2.89
CA ARG A 95 -13.67 3.12 4.28
C ARG A 95 -12.74 2.11 4.95
N ASN A 96 -12.39 1.04 4.26
CA ASN A 96 -11.50 0.00 4.80
C ASN A 96 -10.09 0.54 5.04
N ALA A 97 -9.54 1.31 4.09
CA ALA A 97 -8.24 1.96 4.25
C ALA A 97 -8.22 2.88 5.48
N ARG A 98 -9.25 3.73 5.65
CA ARG A 98 -9.39 4.60 6.85
C ARG A 98 -9.50 3.80 8.15
N ARG A 99 -10.28 2.71 8.17
CA ARG A 99 -10.40 1.83 9.34
C ARG A 99 -9.04 1.23 9.73
N VAL A 100 -8.26 0.79 8.75
CA VAL A 100 -6.89 0.29 9.01
C VAL A 100 -6.00 1.42 9.53
N ALA A 101 -6.13 2.63 9.00
CA ALA A 101 -5.39 3.80 9.47
C ALA A 101 -5.67 4.14 10.93
N GLU A 102 -6.94 4.05 11.35
CA GLU A 102 -7.35 4.25 12.75
C GLU A 102 -6.66 3.24 13.67
N THR A 103 -6.59 1.97 13.27
CA THR A 103 -5.87 0.93 14.02
C THR A 103 -4.36 1.21 14.07
N ILE A 104 -3.71 1.53 12.95
CA ILE A 104 -2.26 1.79 12.92
C ILE A 104 -1.90 2.97 13.83
N ARG A 105 -2.75 4.00 13.88
CA ARG A 105 -2.52 5.17 14.76
C ARG A 105 -2.48 4.81 16.25
N THR A 106 -3.07 3.68 16.67
CA THR A 106 -3.02 3.26 18.07
C THR A 106 -1.72 2.54 18.45
N TYR A 107 -0.81 2.27 17.51
CA TYR A 107 0.40 1.48 17.77
C TYR A 107 1.52 2.26 18.49
N GLY A 108 1.37 3.58 18.71
CA GLY A 108 2.31 4.40 19.48
C GLY A 108 3.63 4.76 18.78
N GLY A 109 3.87 4.22 17.58
CA GLY A 109 4.95 4.65 16.68
C GLY A 109 6.35 4.57 17.31
N ALA A 110 7.18 5.57 17.01
CA ALA A 110 8.58 5.60 17.44
C ALA A 110 8.73 5.62 18.98
N SER A 111 7.84 6.31 19.69
CA SER A 111 7.88 6.39 21.15
C SER A 111 7.63 5.03 21.81
N GLU A 112 6.64 4.28 21.31
CA GLU A 112 6.37 2.93 21.81
C GLU A 112 7.50 1.96 21.45
N ALA A 113 8.06 2.06 20.25
CA ALA A 113 9.23 1.28 19.85
C ALA A 113 10.43 1.52 20.78
N ALA A 114 10.75 2.78 21.09
CA ALA A 114 11.81 3.14 22.02
C ALA A 114 11.55 2.56 23.43
N ARG A 115 10.33 2.71 23.94
CA ARG A 115 9.93 2.15 25.23
C ARG A 115 10.13 0.63 25.30
N LEU A 116 9.76 -0.10 24.24
CA LEU A 116 9.91 -1.55 24.16
C LEU A 116 11.38 -1.96 24.11
N ILE A 117 12.21 -1.26 23.33
CA ILE A 117 13.66 -1.50 23.25
C ILE A 117 14.31 -1.29 24.62
N ASP A 118 14.03 -0.17 25.28
CA ASP A 118 14.57 0.13 26.62
C ASP A 118 14.12 -0.91 27.66
N SER A 119 12.85 -1.32 27.59
CA SER A 119 12.30 -2.34 28.49
C SER A 119 12.96 -3.70 28.29
N PHE A 120 13.33 -4.04 27.07
CA PHE A 120 14.05 -5.28 26.76
C PHE A 120 15.50 -5.19 27.23
N ALA A 121 16.20 -4.09 26.91
CA ALA A 121 17.59 -3.88 27.29
C ALA A 121 17.84 -3.92 28.80
N LYS A 122 16.86 -3.52 29.62
CA LYS A 122 16.93 -3.61 31.10
C LYS A 122 16.76 -5.02 31.66
N ARG A 123 16.31 -6.00 30.86
CA ARG A 123 16.06 -7.39 31.28
C ARG A 123 17.23 -8.34 30.96
N VAL A 124 18.13 -7.92 30.07
CA VAL A 124 19.34 -8.63 29.67
C VAL A 124 20.52 -8.08 30.45
#